data_AF-A0A2S9GD82-F1
#
_entry.id   AF-A0A2S9GD82-F1
#
_cell.length_a   1.000
_cell.length_b   1.000
_cell.length_c   1.000
_cell.angle_alpha   90.00
_cell.angle_beta   90.00
_cell.angle_gamma   90.00
#
_symmetry.space_group_name_H-M   'P 1'
#
loop_
_entity.id
_entity.type
_entity.pdbx_description
1 polymer ?
#
loop_
_entity_poly.entity_id
_entity_poly.type
_entity_poly.pdbx_seq_one_letter_code
_entity_poly.pdbx_strand_id
1 'polypeptide(L)'
;DDEETRLRAKYTSQPGGAYCVRTIAPLGYSIPMDGPVGELISRTDISHYRPAHVHFLIRATGCEPLVTHLFEEGAPYLDSDVVF
;
A
#
# COMPACT_ATOMS: atom_id res chain seq x y z
N ASP A 1 23.94 -5.17 -0.59
CA ASP A 1 22.95 -4.28 0.03
C ASP A 1 21.78 -3.92 -0.91
N ASP A 2 21.22 -4.90 -1.64
CA ASP A 2 20.09 -4.69 -2.57
C ASP A 2 18.70 -4.83 -1.91
N GLU A 3 18.65 -5.21 -0.63
CA GLU A 3 17.38 -5.54 0.04
C GLU A 3 16.58 -4.30 0.46
N GLU A 4 17.27 -3.21 0.82
CA GLU A 4 16.63 -1.99 1.32
C GLU A 4 15.71 -1.33 0.29
N THR A 5 16.04 -1.46 -1.00
CA THR A 5 15.28 -0.86 -2.11
C THR A 5 14.36 -1.86 -2.83
N ARG A 6 14.31 -3.11 -2.38
CA ARG A 6 13.46 -4.14 -3.00
C ARG A 6 12.00 -3.67 -3.02
N LEU A 7 11.37 -3.77 -4.20
CA LEU A 7 9.99 -3.31 -4.48
C LEU A 7 9.77 -1.80 -4.25
N ARG A 8 10.82 -0.97 -4.36
CA ARG A 8 10.76 0.49 -4.28
C ARG A 8 11.43 1.11 -5.50
N ALA A 9 10.80 2.10 -6.12
CA ALA A 9 11.37 2.81 -7.26
C ALA A 9 10.82 4.23 -7.39
N LYS A 10 11.57 5.08 -8.10
CA LYS A 10 11.13 6.41 -8.53
C LYS A 10 11.02 6.41 -10.05
N TYR A 11 9.87 6.79 -10.57
CA TYR A 11 9.60 6.86 -12.00
C TYR A 11 9.37 8.31 -12.43
N THR A 12 9.74 8.62 -13.66
CA THR A 12 9.40 9.87 -14.34
C THR A 12 8.48 9.52 -15.50
N SER A 13 7.35 10.22 -15.63
CA SER A 13 6.44 10.03 -16.76
C SER A 13 7.09 10.46 -18.07
N GLN A 14 6.61 9.90 -19.18
CA GLN A 14 6.92 10.37 -20.53
C GLN A 14 6.32 11.77 -20.77
N PRO A 15 6.73 12.46 -21.86
CA PRO A 15 5.98 13.59 -22.39
C PRO A 15 4.50 13.21 -22.57
N GLY A 16 3.59 14.04 -22.06
CA GLY A 16 2.15 13.74 -22.04
C GLY A 16 1.66 13.00 -20.79
N GLY A 17 2.55 12.65 -19.85
CA GLY A 17 2.19 12.14 -18.51
C GLY A 17 2.03 10.63 -18.40
N ALA A 18 2.20 9.87 -19.49
CA ALA A 18 2.12 8.41 -19.45
C ALA A 18 3.27 7.78 -18.64
N TYR A 19 2.99 6.70 -17.92
CA TYR A 19 3.98 5.91 -17.19
C TYR A 19 3.59 4.42 -17.17
N CYS A 20 4.56 3.54 -16.96
CA CYS A 20 4.34 2.11 -16.80
C CYS A 20 5.21 1.58 -15.65
N VAL A 21 4.57 0.91 -14.68
CA VAL A 21 5.25 0.25 -13.55
C VAL A 21 5.13 -1.25 -13.75
N ARG A 22 6.27 -1.90 -14.00
CA ARG A 22 6.36 -3.37 -14.05
C ARG A 22 6.81 -3.87 -12.69
N THR A 23 5.97 -4.66 -12.03
CA THR A 23 6.21 -5.22 -10.70
C THR A 23 5.57 -6.60 -10.58
N ILE A 24 5.57 -7.16 -9.38
CA ILE A 24 4.80 -8.34 -8.99
C ILE A 24 3.59 -7.92 -8.15
N ALA A 25 2.53 -8.74 -8.15
CA ALA A 25 1.39 -8.53 -7.26
C ALA A 25 1.85 -8.66 -5.79
N PRO A 26 1.55 -7.67 -4.92
CA PRO A 26 1.82 -7.80 -3.49
C PRO A 26 0.84 -8.80 -2.86
N LEU A 27 1.19 -9.28 -1.67
CA LEU A 27 0.26 -10.02 -0.82
C LEU A 27 -0.33 -9.06 0.23
N GLY A 28 -1.57 -9.34 0.66
CA GLY A 28 -2.09 -8.78 1.89
C GLY A 28 -1.26 -9.24 3.09
N TYR A 29 -1.26 -8.46 4.17
CA TYR A 29 -0.41 -8.72 5.33
C TYR A 29 -1.10 -8.38 6.64
N SER A 30 -0.71 -9.07 7.71
CA SER A 30 -1.13 -8.75 9.08
C SER A 30 -0.30 -7.62 9.65
N ILE A 31 -0.90 -6.70 10.41
CA ILE A 31 -0.12 -5.82 11.29
C ILE A 31 0.54 -6.64 12.41
N PRO A 32 1.63 -6.16 13.01
CA PRO A 32 2.23 -6.82 14.18
C PRO A 32 1.23 -6.89 15.34
N MET A 33 1.01 -8.10 15.86
CA MET A 33 0.03 -8.37 16.94
C MET A 33 0.67 -8.49 18.32
N ASP A 34 2.00 -8.43 18.41
CA ASP A 34 2.81 -8.60 19.62
C ASP A 34 3.15 -7.26 20.34
N GLY A 35 2.42 -6.19 20.00
CA GLY A 35 2.60 -4.86 20.58
C GLY A 35 1.29 -4.19 21.00
N PRO A 36 1.34 -2.92 21.45
CA PRO A 36 0.18 -2.20 21.97
C PRO A 36 -1.00 -2.10 20.98
N VAL A 37 -0.70 -1.97 19.68
CA VAL A 37 -1.73 -1.97 18.63
C VAL A 37 -2.38 -3.35 18.53
N GLY A 38 -1.59 -4.43 18.60
CA GLY A 38 -2.11 -5.79 18.63
C GLY A 38 -3.00 -6.06 19.85
N GLU A 39 -2.59 -5.59 21.03
CA GLU A 39 -3.40 -5.67 22.25
C GLU A 39 -4.76 -4.94 22.05
N LEU A 40 -4.75 -3.75 21.46
CA LEU A 40 -5.97 -3.01 21.16
C LEU A 40 -6.86 -3.78 20.18
N ILE A 41 -6.32 -4.21 19.04
CA ILE A 41 -7.09 -4.92 18.01
C ILE A 41 -7.66 -6.24 18.53
N SER A 42 -6.93 -6.96 19.40
CA SER A 42 -7.41 -8.21 20.01
C SER A 42 -8.65 -8.05 20.91
N ARG A 43 -9.00 -6.81 21.27
CA ARG A 43 -10.21 -6.46 22.03
C ARG A 43 -11.37 -6.01 21.14
N THR A 44 -11.22 -6.14 19.82
CA THR A 44 -12.24 -5.79 18.82
C THR A 44 -12.52 -6.99 17.92
N ASP A 45 -13.62 -6.94 17.19
CA ASP A 45 -13.92 -7.91 16.13
C ASP A 45 -13.31 -7.51 14.76
N ILE A 46 -12.41 -6.53 14.73
CA ILE A 46 -11.77 -6.03 13.51
C ILE A 46 -10.67 -7.00 13.07
N SER A 47 -10.63 -7.34 11.78
CA SER A 47 -9.53 -8.11 11.20
C SER A 47 -8.21 -7.37 11.39
N HIS A 48 -7.11 -8.08 11.67
CA HIS A 48 -5.78 -7.49 11.79
C HIS A 48 -5.02 -7.44 10.45
N TYR A 49 -5.72 -7.66 9.33
CA TYR A 49 -5.12 -7.71 8.00
C TYR A 49 -5.36 -6.43 7.20
N ARG A 50 -4.38 -6.16 6.33
CA ARG A 50 -4.48 -5.22 5.23
C ARG A 50 -4.60 -6.00 3.91
N PRO A 51 -5.48 -5.60 2.99
CA PRO A 51 -5.55 -6.17 1.65
C PRO A 51 -4.25 -5.88 0.88
N ALA A 52 -4.00 -6.64 -0.19
CA ALA A 52 -2.87 -6.39 -1.08
C ALA A 52 -2.97 -4.98 -1.70
N HIS A 53 -1.89 -4.19 -1.63
CA HIS A 53 -1.89 -2.83 -2.16
C HIS A 53 -0.51 -2.33 -2.60
N VAL A 54 -0.52 -1.30 -3.45
CA VAL A 54 0.68 -0.57 -3.90
C VAL A 54 0.57 0.89 -3.50
N HIS A 55 1.62 1.40 -2.86
CA HIS A 55 1.72 2.80 -2.46
C HIS A 55 2.17 3.69 -3.63
N PHE A 56 1.55 4.86 -3.74
CA PHE A 56 1.96 5.91 -4.67
C PHE A 56 2.12 7.25 -3.95
N LEU A 57 3.24 7.92 -4.26
CA LEU A 57 3.43 9.35 -4.07
C LEU A 57 3.62 9.96 -5.45
N ILE A 58 2.65 10.73 -5.92
CA ILE A 58 2.65 11.33 -7.25
C ILE A 58 2.82 12.84 -7.11
N ARG A 59 3.71 13.40 -7.94
CA ARG A 59 3.98 14.85 -8.00
C ARG A 59 3.94 15.31 -9.45
N ALA A 60 3.28 16.44 -9.68
CA ALA A 60 3.24 17.12 -10.98
C ALA A 60 3.34 18.65 -10.75
N THR A 61 4.03 19.35 -11.65
CA THR A 61 4.19 20.81 -11.53
C THR A 61 2.84 21.51 -11.58
N GLY A 62 2.58 22.39 -10.61
CA GLY A 62 1.31 23.12 -10.51
C GLY A 62 0.17 22.32 -9.88
N CYS A 63 0.42 21.10 -9.40
CA CYS A 63 -0.55 20.28 -8.69
C CYS A 63 -0.09 19.99 -7.25
N GLU A 64 -1.05 19.81 -6.35
CA GLU A 64 -0.76 19.29 -5.02
C GLU A 64 -0.28 17.83 -5.09
N PRO A 65 0.68 17.40 -4.24
CA PRO A 65 1.10 16.00 -4.19
C PRO A 65 -0.05 15.07 -3.82
N LEU A 66 -0.16 13.95 -4.53
CA LEU A 66 -1.13 12.89 -4.22
C LEU A 66 -0.43 11.71 -3.54
N VAL A 67 -0.82 11.42 -2.30
CA VAL A 67 -0.48 10.18 -1.60
C VAL A 67 -1.69 9.27 -1.67
N THR A 68 -1.54 8.08 -2.26
CA THR A 68 -2.66 7.15 -2.43
C THR A 68 -2.20 5.69 -2.49
N HIS A 69 -3.15 4.77 -2.51
CA HIS A 69 -2.96 3.35 -2.69
C HIS A 69 -3.79 2.85 -3.85
N LEU A 70 -3.28 1.84 -4.56
CA LEU A 70 -4.09 1.00 -5.43
C LEU A 70 -4.30 -0.35 -4.78
N PHE A 71 -5.54 -0.84 -4.80
CA PHE A 71 -5.95 -2.15 -4.33
C PHE A 71 -6.41 -3.00 -5.51
N GLU A 72 -6.26 -4.31 -5.40
CA GLU A 72 -6.86 -5.26 -6.34
C GLU A 72 -8.33 -5.47 -5.98
N GLU A 73 -9.21 -5.42 -6.97
CA GLU A 73 -10.64 -5.69 -6.79
C GLU A 73 -10.84 -7.12 -6.27
N GLY A 74 -11.65 -7.26 -5.21
CA GLY A 74 -11.90 -8.56 -4.59
C GLY A 74 -10.72 -9.13 -3.79
N ALA A 75 -9.67 -8.34 -3.54
CA ALA A 75 -8.58 -8.75 -2.67
C ALA A 75 -9.10 -9.19 -1.28
N PRO A 76 -8.53 -10.22 -0.66
CA PRO A 76 -8.85 -10.57 0.72
C PRO A 76 -8.73 -9.37 1.64
N TYR A 77 -9.71 -9.17 2.52
CA TYR A 77 -9.79 -8.07 3.48
C TYR A 77 -10.01 -6.67 2.89
N LEU A 78 -10.40 -6.55 1.61
CA LEU A 78 -10.65 -5.25 0.98
C LEU A 78 -11.75 -4.45 1.70
N ASP A 79 -12.84 -5.11 2.09
CA ASP A 79 -13.96 -4.48 2.80
C ASP A 79 -13.76 -4.42 4.33
N SER A 80 -12.61 -4.87 4.83
CA SER A 80 -12.31 -4.99 6.26
C SER A 80 -10.86 -4.65 6.58
N ASP A 81 -10.26 -3.70 5.86
CA ASP A 81 -8.87 -3.26 6.07
C ASP A 81 -8.73 -2.69 7.48
N VAL A 82 -7.80 -3.23 8.30
CA VAL A 82 -7.62 -2.85 9.71
C VAL A 82 -7.34 -1.36 9.94
N VAL A 83 -6.94 -0.63 8.91
CA VAL A 83 -6.62 0.80 9.02
C VAL A 83 -7.81 1.74 8.75
N PHE A 84 -9.02 1.20 8.54
CA PHE A 84 -10.27 1.93 8.35
C PHE A 84 -11.42 1.30 9.15
#